data_AF-A0A1V2QNC5-F1
#
_entry.id   AF-A0A1V2QNC5-F1
#
_cell.length_a   1.000
_cell.length_b   1.000
_cell.length_c   1.000
_cell.angle_alpha   90.00
_cell.angle_beta   90.00
_cell.angle_gamma   90.00
#
_symmetry.space_group_name_H-M   'P 1'
#
loop_
_entity.id
_entity.type
_entity.pdbx_description
1 polymer ?
#
loop_
_entity_poly.entity_id
_entity_poly.type
_entity_poly.pdbx_seq_one_letter_code
_entity_poly.pdbx_strand_id
1 'polypeptide(L)'
;MNDGMEVEGRTVVVSGGADQVLRVWDTETGELRAAYGGHADPILTVGCTQVGARSIAVTGRSDGVLRFWDLAAGTLLATPGVRA
;
A
#
# COMPACT_ATOMS: atom_id res chain seq x y z
N MET A 1 -10.68 -0.12 -0.59
CA MET A 1 -10.14 0.19 -1.94
C MET A 1 -9.11 -0.85 -2.30
N ASN A 2 -8.97 -1.15 -3.59
CA ASN A 2 -8.00 -2.10 -4.12
C ASN A 2 -7.31 -1.54 -5.37
N ASP A 3 -6.07 -1.96 -5.60
CA ASP A 3 -5.33 -1.66 -6.83
C ASP A 3 -4.37 -2.80 -7.17
N GLY A 4 -4.04 -2.97 -8.45
CA GLY A 4 -3.20 -4.05 -8.96
C GLY A 4 -1.80 -3.58 -9.33
N MET A 5 -0.79 -4.43 -9.15
CA MET A 5 0.60 -4.12 -9.52
C MET A 5 1.43 -5.39 -9.70
N GLU A 6 2.51 -5.29 -10.48
CA GLU A 6 3.58 -6.28 -10.45
C GLU A 6 4.63 -5.94 -9.36
N VAL A 7 4.96 -6.93 -8.53
CA VAL A 7 5.98 -6.84 -7.48
C VAL A 7 6.88 -8.06 -7.58
N GLU A 8 8.15 -7.83 -7.94
CA GLU A 8 9.17 -8.88 -8.09
C GLU A 8 8.73 -10.01 -9.03
N GLY A 9 8.17 -9.65 -10.20
CA GLY A 9 7.70 -10.61 -11.19
C GLY A 9 6.39 -11.31 -10.86
N ARG A 10 5.68 -10.89 -9.80
CA ARG A 10 4.38 -11.44 -9.40
C ARG A 10 3.29 -10.40 -9.49
N THR A 11 2.15 -10.77 -10.05
CA THR A 11 0.95 -9.93 -10.00
C THR A 11 0.39 -9.98 -8.58
N VAL A 12 0.18 -8.80 -7.99
CA VAL A 12 -0.41 -8.65 -6.66
C VAL A 12 -1.60 -7.71 -6.68
N VAL A 13 -2.53 -7.94 -5.77
CA VAL A 13 -3.58 -6.97 -5.42
C VAL A 13 -3.25 -6.37 -4.07
N VAL A 14 -3.27 -5.04 -4.01
CA VAL A 14 -3.09 -4.29 -2.79
C VAL A 14 -4.45 -3.76 -2.34
N SER A 15 -4.82 -3.94 -1.07
CA SER A 15 -6.09 -3.45 -0.54
C SER A 15 -5.95 -2.76 0.81
N GLY A 16 -6.74 -1.69 1.00
CA GLY A 16 -6.83 -0.94 2.24
C GLY A 16 -8.28 -0.82 2.69
N GLY A 17 -8.50 -0.81 4.02
CA GLY A 17 -9.83 -0.80 4.62
C GLY A 17 -9.95 -0.07 5.94
N ALA A 18 -11.14 -0.20 6.54
CA ALA A 18 -11.52 0.45 7.79
C ALA A 18 -10.74 -0.05 9.01
N ASP A 19 -10.15 -1.24 8.92
CA ASP A 19 -9.27 -1.82 9.93
C ASP A 19 -7.85 -1.24 9.90
N GLN A 20 -7.60 -0.22 9.07
CA GLN A 20 -6.35 0.54 9.04
C GLN A 20 -5.14 -0.27 8.56
N VAL A 21 -5.37 -1.43 7.94
CA VAL A 21 -4.33 -2.32 7.43
C VAL A 21 -4.31 -2.31 5.91
N LEU A 22 -3.12 -2.08 5.35
CA LEU A 22 -2.83 -2.30 3.94
C LEU A 22 -2.43 -3.77 3.75
N ARG A 23 -3.05 -4.48 2.81
CA ARG A 23 -2.78 -5.90 2.54
C ARG A 23 -2.27 -6.08 1.13
N VAL A 24 -1.39 -7.05 0.93
CA VAL A 24 -0.87 -7.45 -0.37
C VAL A 24 -1.16 -8.93 -0.57
N TRP A 25 -1.84 -9.25 -1.66
CA TRP A 25 -2.28 -10.59 -2.01
C TRP A 25 -1.58 -11.04 -3.27
N ASP A 26 -1.06 -12.26 -3.27
CA ASP A 26 -0.66 -12.92 -4.50
C ASP A 26 -1.90 -13.30 -5.31
N THR A 27 -1.98 -12.91 -6.58
CA THR A 27 -3.16 -13.23 -7.39
C THR A 27 -3.16 -14.64 -7.95
N GLU A 28 -1.99 -15.29 -8.04
CA GLU A 28 -1.87 -16.66 -8.54
C GLU A 28 -2.24 -17.67 -7.44
N THR A 29 -1.74 -17.45 -6.22
CA THR A 29 -2.00 -18.37 -5.10
C THR A 29 -3.20 -17.96 -4.24
N GLY A 30 -3.61 -16.69 -4.30
CA GLY A 30 -4.63 -16.13 -3.41
C GLY A 30 -4.15 -15.89 -1.97
N GLU A 31 -2.86 -16.07 -1.71
CA GLU A 31 -2.30 -15.96 -0.36
C GLU A 31 -2.03 -14.50 0.03
N LEU A 32 -2.21 -14.21 1.33
CA LEU A 32 -1.80 -12.95 1.91
C LEU A 32 -0.28 -12.93 2.06
N ARG A 33 0.41 -12.15 1.22
CA ARG A 33 1.88 -11.99 1.26
C ARG A 33 2.33 -11.03 2.36
N ALA A 34 1.57 -9.97 2.59
CA ALA A 34 1.93 -8.95 3.58
C ALA A 34 0.72 -8.20 4.12
N ALA A 35 0.86 -7.69 5.35
CA ALA A 35 -0.09 -6.81 6.01
C ALA A 35 0.67 -5.69 6.73
N TYR A 36 0.42 -4.44 6.34
CA TYR A 36 1.07 -3.26 6.87
C TYR A 36 0.07 -2.42 7.69
N GLY A 37 0.27 -2.41 9.01
CA GLY A 37 -0.46 -1.56 9.93
C GLY A 37 0.22 -0.20 10.13
N GLY A 38 -0.30 0.62 11.04
CA GLY A 38 0.29 1.90 11.44
C GLY A 38 -0.36 3.13 10.81
N HIS A 39 -1.41 2.95 10.01
CA HIS A 39 -2.43 4.00 9.84
C HIS A 39 -3.18 4.19 11.15
N ALA A 40 -3.59 5.43 11.43
CA ALA A 40 -4.33 5.77 12.65
C ALA A 40 -5.84 5.96 12.43
N ASP A 41 -6.30 5.92 11.17
CA ASP A 41 -7.71 5.94 10.74
C ASP A 41 -7.85 5.07 9.47
N PRO A 42 -9.08 4.71 9.06
CA PRO A 42 -9.36 3.96 7.83
C PRO A 42 -8.57 4.38 6.60
N ILE A 43 -8.05 3.39 5.87
CA ILE A 43 -7.46 3.62 4.55
C ILE A 43 -8.60 3.82 3.56
N LEU A 44 -8.71 5.04 3.03
CA LEU A 44 -9.80 5.43 2.12
C LEU A 44 -9.41 5.34 0.65
N THR A 45 -8.11 5.34 0.36
CA THR A 45 -7.60 5.22 -1.01
C THR A 45 -6.29 4.44 -1.03
N VAL A 46 -6.10 3.69 -2.10
CA VAL A 46 -4.89 2.94 -2.43
C VAL A 46 -4.59 3.24 -3.89
N GLY A 47 -3.34 3.58 -4.19
CA GLY A 47 -2.84 3.66 -5.56
C GLY A 47 -1.46 3.01 -5.63
N CYS A 48 -1.23 2.21 -6.65
CA CYS A 48 0.03 1.53 -6.89
C CYS A 48 0.76 2.19 -8.05
N THR A 49 2.08 2.32 -7.93
CA THR A 49 2.92 2.88 -8.99
C THR A 49 4.34 2.34 -8.89
N GLN A 50 5.08 2.40 -10.00
CA GLN A 50 6.47 1.99 -10.03
C GLN A 50 7.35 3.22 -10.21
N VAL A 51 8.26 3.46 -9.26
CA VAL A 51 9.23 4.56 -9.31
C VAL A 51 10.61 3.95 -9.50
N GLY A 52 11.08 3.99 -10.75
CA GLY A 52 12.30 3.27 -11.15
C GLY A 52 12.11 1.75 -11.01
N ALA A 53 12.94 1.12 -10.17
CA ALA A 53 12.85 -0.32 -9.88
C ALA A 53 11.99 -0.66 -8.64
N ARG A 54 11.41 0.34 -7.97
CA ARG A 54 10.61 0.12 -6.76
C ARG A 54 9.11 0.13 -7.06
N SER A 55 8.44 -0.94 -6.67
CA SER A 55 6.97 -1.02 -6.62
C SER A 55 6.49 -0.34 -5.34
N ILE A 56 5.69 0.73 -5.49
CA ILE A 56 5.24 1.59 -4.39
C ILE A 56 3.72 1.57 -4.30
N ALA A 57 3.19 1.40 -3.10
CA ALA A 57 1.80 1.74 -2.79
C ALA A 57 1.72 3.07 -2.05
N VAL A 58 0.80 3.92 -2.49
CA VAL A 58 0.41 5.15 -1.81
C VAL A 58 -0.96 4.93 -1.19
N THR A 59 -1.10 5.27 0.08
CA THR A 59 -2.34 5.14 0.83
C THR A 59 -2.73 6.46 1.46
N GLY A 60 -4.01 6.78 1.45
CA GLY A 60 -4.53 8.03 1.99
C GLY A 60 -5.68 7.81 2.97
N ARG A 61 -5.74 8.72 3.96
CA ARG A 61 -6.78 8.81 5.00
C ARG A 61 -7.60 10.10 4.81
N SER A 62 -8.68 10.23 5.58
CA SER A 62 -9.55 11.42 5.59
C SER A 62 -8.84 12.69 6.06
N ASP A 63 -7.80 12.58 6.87
CA ASP A 63 -7.01 13.70 7.39
C ASP A 63 -5.95 14.21 6.39
N GLY A 64 -5.92 13.65 5.17
CA GLY A 64 -4.98 14.02 4.12
C GLY A 64 -3.57 13.47 4.32
N VAL A 65 -3.31 12.68 5.38
CA VAL A 65 -2.02 12.03 5.57
C VAL A 65 -1.85 10.90 4.57
N LEU A 66 -0.80 11.02 3.76
CA LEU A 66 -0.37 9.97 2.85
C LEU A 66 0.71 9.10 3.49
N ARG A 67 0.70 7.80 3.18
CA ARG A 67 1.80 6.88 3.47
C ARG A 67 2.26 6.18 2.20
N PHE A 68 3.57 6.07 2.07
CA PHE A 68 4.26 5.45 0.94
C PHE A 68 4.90 4.15 1.40
N TRP A 69 4.63 3.05 0.71
CA TRP A 69 5.07 1.72 1.07
C TRP A 69 5.93 1.12 -0.03
N ASP A 70 7.07 0.55 0.32
CA ASP A 70 7.82 -0.32 -0.57
C ASP A 70 7.19 -1.71 -0.51
N LEU A 71 6.59 -2.16 -1.63
CA LEU A 71 5.87 -3.42 -1.68
C LEU A 71 6.78 -4.65 -1.75
N ALA A 72 8.03 -4.48 -2.20
CA ALA A 72 9.01 -5.56 -2.27
C ALA A 72 9.72 -5.72 -0.92
N ALA A 73 10.16 -4.60 -0.33
CA ALA A 73 10.82 -4.62 0.97
C ALA A 73 9.85 -4.76 2.15
N GLY A 74 8.55 -4.48 1.94
CA GLY A 74 7.54 -4.54 2.98
C GLY A 74 7.69 -3.48 4.06
N THR A 75 8.15 -2.29 3.69
CA THR A 75 8.48 -1.21 4.63
C THR A 75 7.76 0.09 4.34
N LEU A 76 7.49 0.87 5.39
CA LEU A 76 7.03 2.24 5.27
C LEU A 76 8.20 3.13 4.82
N LEU A 77 8.07 3.76 3.66
CA LEU A 77 9.08 4.66 3.10
C LEU A 77 8.96 6.07 3.69
N ALA A 78 7.74 6.60 3.74
CA ALA A 78 7.50 7.97 4.19
C ALA A 78 6.06 8.22 4.59
N THR A 79 5.88 9.20 5.48
CA THR A 79 4.59 9.82 5.80
C THR A 79 4.68 11.32 5.53
N PRO A 80 4.69 11.77 4.25
CA PRO A 80 4.74 13.19 3.96
C PRO A 80 3.51 13.86 4.58
N GLY A 81 3.77 14.76 5.53
CA GLY A 81 2.74 15.67 6.04
C GLY A 81 2.47 16.74 5.00
N VAL A 82 1.22 17.20 4.92
CA VAL A 82 0.91 18.46 4.26
C VAL A 82 1.55 19.54 5.13
N ARG A 83 2.72 20.06 4.74
CA ARG A 83 3.23 21.29 5.34
C ARG A 83 2.31 22.40 4.83
N ALA A 84 1.55 22.99 5.75
CA ALA A 84 0.86 24.26 5.55
C ALA A 84 1.88 25.38 5.28
#